data_AF-A0A0G4EVH7-F1
#
_entry.id   AF-A0A0G4EVH7-F1
#
_cell.length_a   1.000
_cell.length_b   1.000
_cell.length_c   1.000
_cell.angle_alpha   90.00
_cell.angle_beta   90.00
_cell.angle_gamma   90.00
#
_symmetry.space_group_name_H-M   'P 1'
#
loop_
_entity.id
_entity.type
_entity.pdbx_description
1 polymer ?
#
loop_
_entity_poly.entity_id
_entity_poly.type
_entity_poly.pdbx_seq_one_letter_code
_entity_poly.pdbx_strand_id
1 'polypeptide(L)'
;MRQNGPYLWATALIYQIVISASSHLCLASASAVGFGLPRRTLSAHSSALGGGSSCRRRQVVMINGEKKPSSILFVCLGNINRSAAAEGYMRSKRPSLHVESAGTGGHFAGAAADDDMQLAARQRGVDLSSHRARQVTDQDFVRFDMVVAMDSSNLRSLQQRCPAAYQSKLHLFLPKYASHLGLSDTPDPYYEGGHLRVFDIISQGIDGLIASEKL
;
A
#
# COMPACT_ATOMS: atom_id res chain seq x y z
N MET A 1 -3.59 44.87 -43.59
CA MET A 1 -3.59 43.43 -43.87
C MET A 1 -4.62 42.77 -42.95
N ARG A 2 -5.82 42.54 -43.49
CA ARG A 2 -6.85 41.68 -42.88
C ARG A 2 -6.47 40.24 -43.17
N GLN A 3 -6.63 39.32 -42.21
CA GLN A 3 -7.37 38.06 -42.34
C GLN A 3 -7.53 37.45 -40.94
N ASN A 4 -8.78 37.40 -40.47
CA ASN A 4 -9.23 36.73 -39.26
C ASN A 4 -9.50 35.26 -39.60
N GLY A 5 -8.99 34.32 -38.78
CA GLY A 5 -9.35 32.91 -38.86
C GLY A 5 -10.60 32.60 -38.01
N PRO A 6 -11.54 31.77 -38.49
CA PRO A 6 -12.67 31.33 -37.68
C PRO A 6 -12.42 29.94 -37.07
N TYR A 7 -12.28 29.90 -35.74
CA TYR A 7 -12.56 28.73 -34.91
C TYR A 7 -13.98 28.88 -34.37
N LEU A 8 -15.00 28.18 -34.90
CA LEU A 8 -16.24 27.98 -34.15
C LEU A 8 -16.95 26.64 -34.53
N TRP A 9 -16.87 25.67 -33.62
CA TRP A 9 -17.98 24.87 -33.06
C TRP A 9 -18.37 23.57 -33.76
N ALA A 10 -17.81 22.46 -33.25
CA ALA A 10 -18.33 21.11 -33.47
C ALA A 10 -18.72 20.45 -32.13
N THR A 11 -20.04 20.41 -31.92
CA THR A 11 -20.83 19.31 -31.33
C THR A 11 -20.51 18.83 -29.92
N ALA A 12 -21.24 19.41 -28.96
CA ALA A 12 -21.67 18.72 -27.75
C ALA A 12 -22.91 17.87 -28.07
N LEU A 13 -22.83 16.54 -27.93
CA LEU A 13 -24.00 15.68 -27.74
C LEU A 13 -23.54 14.27 -27.37
N ILE A 14 -24.03 13.78 -26.23
CA ILE A 14 -24.50 12.41 -25.90
C ILE A 14 -24.37 12.26 -24.37
N TYR A 15 -25.47 12.58 -23.69
CA TYR A 15 -25.74 12.26 -22.30
C TYR A 15 -27.15 11.66 -22.30
N GLN A 16 -27.29 10.41 -21.82
CA GLN A 16 -28.52 9.72 -21.36
C GLN A 16 -28.48 8.24 -21.72
N ILE A 17 -28.11 7.35 -20.79
CA ILE A 17 -28.63 5.97 -20.74
C ILE A 17 -28.82 5.54 -19.27
N VAL A 18 -30.11 5.55 -18.88
CA VAL A 18 -30.86 4.57 -18.05
C VAL A 18 -30.47 4.40 -16.57
N ILE A 19 -31.29 5.03 -15.71
CA ILE A 19 -31.59 4.59 -14.34
C ILE A 19 -33.01 3.99 -14.37
N SER A 20 -33.14 2.68 -14.13
CA SER A 20 -34.35 2.06 -13.54
C SER A 20 -34.10 0.56 -13.38
N ALA A 21 -34.24 0.04 -12.16
CA ALA A 21 -35.13 -1.08 -11.83
C ALA A 21 -34.80 -1.75 -10.48
N SER A 22 -35.83 -1.79 -9.62
CA SER A 22 -36.22 -2.92 -8.76
C SER A 22 -35.32 -3.26 -7.56
N SER A 23 -35.62 -2.83 -6.34
CA SER A 23 -36.70 -3.33 -5.46
C SER A 23 -36.81 -4.85 -5.41
N HIS A 24 -36.17 -5.50 -4.43
CA HIS A 24 -36.74 -6.68 -3.77
C HIS A 24 -36.34 -6.72 -2.29
N LEU A 25 -37.39 -6.64 -1.46
CA LEU A 25 -37.43 -6.95 -0.04
C LEU A 25 -36.80 -8.33 0.23
N CYS A 26 -35.98 -8.42 1.27
CA CYS A 26 -35.72 -9.68 1.96
C CYS A 26 -35.97 -9.47 3.46
N LEU A 27 -37.23 -9.64 3.86
CA LEU A 27 -37.62 -9.79 5.27
C LEU A 27 -37.64 -11.29 5.54
N ALA A 28 -36.62 -11.79 6.24
CA ALA A 28 -36.64 -13.11 6.84
C ALA A 28 -36.71 -12.94 8.37
N SER A 29 -37.92 -13.14 8.89
CA SER A 29 -38.20 -13.33 10.31
C SER A 29 -37.96 -14.80 10.67
N ALA A 30 -37.13 -15.04 11.69
CA ALA A 30 -37.10 -16.31 12.40
C ALA A 30 -36.79 -16.05 13.87
N SER A 31 -37.86 -15.94 14.66
CA SER A 31 -37.82 -16.05 16.11
C SER A 31 -37.68 -17.52 16.50
N ALA A 32 -36.69 -17.85 17.32
CA ALA A 32 -36.68 -19.08 18.10
C ALA A 32 -36.25 -18.74 19.54
N VAL A 33 -37.26 -18.67 20.41
CA VAL A 33 -37.12 -18.65 21.87
C VAL A 33 -37.02 -20.11 22.32
N GLY A 34 -36.04 -20.43 23.17
CA GLY A 34 -35.88 -21.76 23.75
C GLY A 34 -34.98 -21.72 24.99
N PHE A 35 -35.62 -21.50 26.14
CA PHE A 35 -35.07 -21.60 27.49
C PHE A 35 -34.49 -22.99 27.81
N GLY A 36 -33.44 -23.05 28.64
CA GLY A 36 -33.03 -24.30 29.29
C GLY A 36 -31.66 -24.29 29.97
N LEU A 37 -31.56 -23.66 31.15
CA LEU A 37 -30.59 -24.02 32.21
C LEU A 37 -31.30 -25.01 33.16
N PRO A 38 -30.63 -25.93 33.90
CA PRO A 38 -29.53 -25.58 34.82
C PRO A 38 -28.45 -26.67 35.15
N ARG A 39 -27.38 -26.21 35.83
CA ARG A 39 -26.53 -26.83 36.90
C ARG A 39 -26.16 -28.33 36.76
N ARG A 40 -24.94 -28.83 37.02
CA ARG A 40 -23.95 -28.52 38.07
C ARG A 40 -22.73 -29.49 37.89
N THR A 41 -21.53 -29.03 38.26
CA THR A 41 -20.37 -29.77 38.82
C THR A 41 -19.88 -31.07 38.18
N LEU A 42 -18.59 -31.10 37.81
CA LEU A 42 -17.61 -32.09 38.28
C LEU A 42 -16.18 -31.55 38.08
N SER A 43 -15.39 -31.65 39.14
CA SER A 43 -13.93 -31.49 39.17
C SER A 43 -13.28 -32.81 38.75
N ALA A 44 -12.20 -32.77 37.97
CA ALA A 44 -11.03 -33.63 38.16
C ALA A 44 -9.92 -33.35 37.12
N HIS A 45 -8.71 -33.11 37.67
CA HIS A 45 -7.43 -33.70 37.31
C HIS A 45 -6.88 -33.66 35.86
N SER A 46 -5.81 -32.86 35.77
CA SER A 46 -4.44 -33.29 35.40
C SER A 46 -4.09 -33.60 33.93
N SER A 47 -2.86 -33.17 33.63
CA SER A 47 -1.91 -33.68 32.64
C SER A 47 -1.93 -33.08 31.22
N ALA A 48 -0.87 -32.28 31.01
CA ALA A 48 0.15 -32.49 29.99
C ALA A 48 -0.02 -31.85 28.59
N LEU A 49 1.17 -31.48 28.08
CA LEU A 49 1.52 -31.20 26.68
C LEU A 49 1.05 -29.82 26.19
N GLY A 50 1.96 -28.89 25.93
CA GLY A 50 2.87 -28.98 24.78
C GLY A 50 2.30 -28.14 23.65
N GLY A 51 2.34 -26.81 23.80
CA GLY A 51 1.85 -25.85 22.80
C GLY A 51 3.01 -25.16 22.12
N GLY A 52 3.71 -25.87 21.24
CA GLY A 52 4.73 -25.30 20.38
C GLY A 52 4.16 -24.09 19.65
N SER A 53 4.81 -22.94 19.82
CA SER A 53 4.63 -21.77 18.98
C SER A 53 4.77 -22.22 17.53
N SER A 54 3.65 -22.30 16.83
CA SER A 54 3.58 -22.52 15.39
C SER A 54 4.21 -21.30 14.71
N CYS A 55 5.54 -21.28 14.69
CA CYS A 55 6.31 -20.51 13.73
C CYS A 55 5.98 -21.12 12.38
N ARG A 56 4.86 -20.68 11.79
CA ARG A 56 4.57 -20.96 10.39
C ARG A 56 5.65 -20.27 9.59
N ARG A 57 6.74 -21.01 9.36
CA ARG A 57 7.79 -20.68 8.42
C ARG A 57 7.07 -20.46 7.08
N ARG A 58 6.89 -19.20 6.69
CA ARG A 58 6.26 -18.84 5.42
C ARG A 58 7.01 -19.62 4.34
N GLN A 59 6.28 -20.46 3.60
CA GLN A 59 6.85 -21.17 2.46
C GLN A 59 7.31 -20.11 1.46
N VAL A 60 8.63 -20.08 1.24
CA VAL A 60 9.22 -19.30 0.15
C VAL A 60 8.83 -20.02 -1.13
N VAL A 61 7.98 -19.39 -1.95
CA VAL A 61 7.62 -19.91 -3.26
C VAL A 61 8.86 -19.77 -4.15
N MET A 62 9.55 -20.90 -4.37
CA MET A 62 10.67 -21.01 -5.29
C MET A 62 10.12 -21.34 -6.68
N ILE A 63 10.19 -20.41 -7.63
CA ILE A 63 9.99 -20.71 -9.06
C ILE A 63 11.31 -20.38 -9.76
N ASN A 64 11.95 -21.39 -10.33
CA ASN A 64 13.23 -21.33 -11.07
C ASN A 64 14.50 -21.05 -10.26
N GLY A 65 14.51 -21.23 -8.93
CA GLY A 65 15.71 -21.12 -8.10
C GLY A 65 16.07 -19.69 -7.64
N GLU A 66 15.38 -18.66 -8.12
CA GLU A 66 15.52 -17.27 -7.66
C GLU A 66 14.39 -16.93 -6.66
N LYS A 67 14.75 -16.48 -5.45
CA LYS A 67 13.77 -16.04 -4.44
C LYS A 67 13.23 -14.65 -4.84
N LYS A 68 12.01 -14.59 -5.36
CA LYS A 68 11.30 -13.32 -5.58
C LYS A 68 10.75 -12.77 -4.25
N PRO A 69 10.71 -11.44 -4.08
CA PRO A 69 10.10 -10.85 -2.91
C PRO A 69 8.60 -11.10 -2.91
N SER A 70 8.07 -11.64 -1.81
CA SER A 70 6.64 -11.88 -1.62
C SER A 70 5.97 -10.77 -0.81
N SER A 71 6.78 -9.90 -0.21
CA SER A 71 6.34 -8.82 0.66
C SER A 71 7.24 -7.59 0.55
N ILE A 72 6.64 -6.42 0.36
CA ILE A 72 7.34 -5.14 0.19
C ILE A 72 6.76 -4.09 1.14
N LEU A 73 7.65 -3.37 1.84
CA LEU A 73 7.29 -2.21 2.65
C LEU A 73 7.86 -0.93 2.03
N PHE A 74 6.99 0.02 1.69
CA PHE A 74 7.41 1.35 1.24
C PHE A 74 7.51 2.32 2.43
N VAL A 75 8.59 3.11 2.50
CA VAL A 75 8.83 4.00 3.64
C VAL A 75 9.14 5.42 3.18
N CYS A 76 8.36 6.39 3.67
CA CYS A 76 8.68 7.82 3.57
C CYS A 76 8.78 8.46 4.97
N LEU A 77 8.81 9.78 5.07
CA LEU A 77 8.84 10.46 6.37
C LEU A 77 7.51 10.32 7.13
N GLY A 78 6.42 10.86 6.57
CA GLY A 78 5.13 10.99 7.27
C GLY A 78 4.10 9.91 6.97
N ASN A 79 4.35 9.03 6.00
CA ASN A 79 3.42 8.01 5.50
C ASN A 79 2.08 8.51 4.93
N ILE A 80 1.88 9.80 4.68
CA ILE A 80 0.61 10.31 4.13
C ILE A 80 0.65 10.57 2.62
N ASN A 81 1.85 10.69 2.03
CA ASN A 81 2.06 11.08 0.64
C ASN A 81 2.74 9.97 -0.18
N ARG A 82 4.07 9.99 -0.24
CA ARG A 82 4.91 9.20 -1.15
C ARG A 82 4.75 7.68 -0.97
N SER A 83 4.90 7.17 0.26
CA SER A 83 4.81 5.73 0.51
C SER A 83 3.38 5.19 0.42
N ALA A 84 2.37 6.01 0.76
CA ALA A 84 0.96 5.67 0.57
C ALA A 84 0.62 5.51 -0.92
N ALA A 85 1.09 6.44 -1.76
CA ALA A 85 0.93 6.35 -3.22
C ALA A 85 1.62 5.11 -3.81
N ALA A 86 2.85 4.82 -3.36
CA ALA A 86 3.59 3.63 -3.78
C ALA A 86 2.88 2.32 -3.42
N GLU A 87 2.36 2.22 -2.19
CA GLU A 87 1.55 1.08 -1.74
C GLU A 87 0.31 0.90 -2.61
N GLY A 88 -0.47 1.98 -2.81
CA GLY A 88 -1.71 1.93 -3.57
C GLY A 88 -1.50 1.54 -5.03
N TYR A 89 -0.50 2.15 -5.69
CA TYR A 89 -0.18 1.84 -7.09
C TYR A 89 0.40 0.43 -7.25
N MET A 90 1.28 -0.02 -6.35
CA MET A 90 1.77 -1.40 -6.40
C MET A 90 0.63 -2.40 -6.19
N ARG A 91 -0.25 -2.16 -5.21
CA ARG A 91 -1.40 -3.04 -4.94
C ARG A 91 -2.36 -3.13 -6.12
N SER A 92 -2.58 -2.03 -6.86
CA SER A 92 -3.43 -2.06 -8.05
C SER A 92 -2.83 -2.89 -9.19
N LYS A 93 -1.50 -2.94 -9.31
CA LYS A 93 -0.77 -3.74 -10.32
C LYS A 93 -0.53 -5.19 -9.91
N ARG A 94 -0.38 -5.44 -8.61
CA ARG A 94 0.00 -6.73 -8.01
C ARG A 94 -0.86 -7.03 -6.77
N PRO A 95 -2.15 -7.33 -6.94
CA PRO A 95 -3.08 -7.51 -5.82
C PRO A 95 -2.78 -8.73 -4.93
N SER A 96 -2.03 -9.72 -5.44
CA SER A 96 -1.60 -10.90 -4.67
C SER A 96 -0.32 -10.66 -3.85
N LEU A 97 0.40 -9.57 -4.09
CA LEU A 97 1.63 -9.24 -3.37
C LEU A 97 1.29 -8.62 -2.02
N HIS A 98 1.99 -9.03 -0.96
CA HIS A 98 1.79 -8.41 0.35
C HIS A 98 2.53 -7.06 0.41
N VAL A 99 1.78 -5.97 0.25
CA VAL A 99 2.32 -4.61 0.21
C VAL A 99 1.74 -3.79 1.34
N GLU A 100 2.62 -3.13 2.09
CA GLU A 100 2.27 -2.12 3.10
C GLU A 100 3.16 -0.87 2.91
N SER A 101 2.81 0.21 3.59
CA SER A 101 3.67 1.37 3.76
C SER A 101 3.77 1.81 5.21
N ALA A 102 4.82 2.57 5.51
CA ALA A 102 5.09 3.16 6.81
C ALA A 102 5.83 4.50 6.70
N GLY A 103 5.93 5.19 7.83
CA GLY A 103 6.68 6.43 8.02
C GLY A 103 7.90 6.19 8.91
N THR A 104 9.03 6.84 8.62
CA THR A 104 10.14 6.90 9.60
C THR A 104 9.73 7.74 10.82
N GLY A 105 8.93 8.78 10.59
CA GLY A 105 8.23 9.54 11.62
C GLY A 105 6.92 8.87 12.06
N GLY A 106 6.40 9.30 13.21
CA GLY A 106 5.13 8.83 13.78
C GLY A 106 4.05 9.91 13.91
N HIS A 107 4.33 11.13 13.46
CA HIS A 107 3.46 12.30 13.70
C HIS A 107 2.04 12.17 13.12
N PHE A 108 1.88 11.38 12.05
CA PHE A 108 0.60 11.21 11.35
C PHE A 108 -0.03 9.83 11.59
N ALA A 109 0.35 9.10 12.65
CA ALA A 109 -0.20 7.77 12.90
C ALA A 109 -1.75 7.80 12.97
N GLY A 110 -2.40 6.93 12.18
CA GLY A 110 -3.85 6.84 12.05
C GLY A 110 -4.47 7.82 11.04
N ALA A 111 -3.72 8.77 10.50
CA ALA A 111 -4.23 9.70 9.48
C ALA A 111 -4.50 8.98 8.15
N ALA A 112 -5.43 9.52 7.36
CA ALA A 112 -5.60 9.13 5.97
C ALA A 112 -4.40 9.60 5.13
N ALA A 113 -4.31 9.12 3.88
CA ALA A 113 -3.41 9.73 2.90
C ALA A 113 -3.80 11.20 2.69
N ASP A 114 -2.80 12.02 2.35
CA ASP A 114 -2.98 13.43 2.01
C ASP A 114 -4.04 13.62 0.92
N ASP A 115 -4.92 14.60 1.06
CA ASP A 115 -6.07 14.77 0.17
C ASP A 115 -5.65 15.07 -1.28
N ASP A 116 -4.58 15.83 -1.48
CA ASP A 116 -4.05 16.12 -2.83
C ASP A 116 -3.42 14.87 -3.45
N MET A 117 -2.74 14.05 -2.63
CA MET A 117 -2.23 12.77 -3.08
C MET A 117 -3.35 11.78 -3.41
N GLN A 118 -4.41 11.74 -2.61
CA GLN A 118 -5.59 10.93 -2.93
C GLN A 118 -6.23 11.38 -4.24
N LEU A 119 -6.33 12.70 -4.49
CA LEU A 119 -6.84 13.23 -5.75
C LEU A 119 -5.94 12.82 -6.92
N ALA A 120 -4.61 12.97 -6.78
CA ALA A 120 -3.64 12.58 -7.80
C ALA A 120 -3.71 11.09 -8.14
N ALA A 121 -3.88 10.25 -7.12
CA ALA A 121 -4.06 8.80 -7.25
C ALA A 121 -5.37 8.45 -7.96
N ARG A 122 -6.48 9.07 -7.56
CA ARG A 122 -7.81 8.84 -8.15
C ARG A 122 -7.85 9.18 -9.63
N GLN A 123 -7.15 10.25 -10.05
CA GLN A 123 -7.02 10.60 -11.48
C GLN A 123 -6.32 9.50 -12.31
N ARG A 124 -5.56 8.62 -11.67
CA ARG A 124 -4.86 7.49 -12.31
C ARG A 124 -5.51 6.14 -11.97
N GLY A 125 -6.74 6.15 -11.46
CA GLY A 125 -7.51 4.95 -11.14
C GLY A 125 -7.02 4.19 -9.91
N VAL A 126 -6.28 4.84 -9.00
CA VAL A 126 -5.82 4.25 -7.74
C VAL A 126 -6.62 4.82 -6.57
N ASP A 127 -7.18 3.94 -5.73
CA ASP A 127 -7.85 4.33 -4.49
C ASP A 127 -6.91 4.21 -3.28
N LEU A 128 -6.78 5.31 -2.53
CA LEU A 128 -6.02 5.41 -1.29
C LEU A 128 -6.92 5.60 -0.06
N SER A 129 -8.25 5.53 -0.21
CA SER A 129 -9.22 5.84 0.86
C SER A 129 -9.07 4.97 2.11
N SER A 130 -8.65 3.72 1.94
CA SER A 130 -8.42 2.76 3.02
C SER A 130 -7.05 2.90 3.68
N HIS A 131 -6.12 3.67 3.11
CA HIS A 131 -4.78 3.83 3.64
C HIS A 131 -4.83 4.53 5.00
N ARG A 132 -4.04 4.03 5.96
CA ARG A 132 -3.84 4.68 7.26
C ARG A 132 -2.36 4.72 7.57
N ALA A 133 -1.88 5.93 7.86
CA ALA A 133 -0.49 6.16 8.16
C ALA A 133 -0.09 5.45 9.45
N ARG A 134 1.12 4.88 9.48
CA ARG A 134 1.72 4.23 10.65
C ARG A 134 3.22 4.48 10.68
N GLN A 135 3.82 4.37 11.86
CA GLN A 135 5.27 4.40 11.98
C GLN A 135 5.88 3.03 11.66
N VAL A 136 7.09 3.03 11.10
CA VAL A 136 7.90 1.83 10.91
C VAL A 136 8.38 1.30 12.25
N THR A 137 8.24 -0.01 12.44
CA THR A 137 8.61 -0.74 13.66
C THR A 137 9.75 -1.71 13.38
N ASP A 138 10.45 -2.16 14.42
CA ASP A 138 11.59 -3.05 14.21
C ASP A 138 11.16 -4.46 13.73
N GLN A 139 9.90 -4.84 14.01
CA GLN A 139 9.30 -6.06 13.48
C GLN A 139 9.13 -6.02 11.96
N ASP A 140 9.02 -4.83 11.36
CA ASP A 140 8.88 -4.69 9.91
C ASP A 140 10.12 -5.22 9.17
N PHE A 141 11.33 -5.02 9.71
CA PHE A 141 12.56 -5.55 9.12
C PHE A 141 12.58 -7.09 9.04
N VAL A 142 11.88 -7.74 9.96
CA VAL A 142 11.72 -9.19 10.00
C VAL A 142 10.62 -9.64 9.04
N ARG A 143 9.47 -8.96 9.05
CA ARG A 143 8.24 -9.34 8.33
C ARG A 143 8.34 -9.23 6.82
N PHE A 144 9.07 -8.25 6.31
CA PHE A 144 9.13 -7.95 4.89
C PHE A 144 10.38 -8.54 4.24
N ASP A 145 10.25 -8.99 2.99
CA ASP A 145 11.37 -9.43 2.17
C ASP A 145 12.19 -8.21 1.68
N MET A 146 11.51 -7.09 1.42
CA MET A 146 12.11 -5.83 0.97
C MET A 146 11.54 -4.62 1.70
N VAL A 147 12.40 -3.66 2.00
CA VAL A 147 12.01 -2.34 2.55
C VAL A 147 12.59 -1.25 1.64
N VAL A 148 11.71 -0.45 1.06
CA VAL A 148 12.04 0.51 0.00
C VAL A 148 11.84 1.93 0.53
N ALA A 149 12.94 2.66 0.70
CA ALA A 149 12.97 4.04 1.16
C ALA A 149 12.74 5.02 0.00
N MET A 150 11.87 6.01 0.21
CA MET A 150 11.52 7.01 -0.82
C MET A 150 12.61 8.05 -1.05
N ASP A 151 13.40 8.36 -0.02
CA ASP A 151 14.55 9.27 -0.10
C ASP A 151 15.73 8.77 0.76
N SER A 152 16.89 9.39 0.54
CA SER A 152 18.15 9.07 1.19
C SER A 152 18.12 9.33 2.69
N SER A 153 17.32 10.29 3.16
CA SER A 153 17.13 10.54 4.59
C SER A 153 16.37 9.40 5.26
N ASN A 154 15.30 8.92 4.62
CA ASN A 154 14.53 7.77 5.08
C ASN A 154 15.42 6.52 5.13
N LEU A 155 16.22 6.31 4.09
CA LEU A 155 17.16 5.18 4.05
C LEU A 155 18.15 5.24 5.21
N ARG A 156 18.77 6.40 5.47
CA ARG A 156 19.68 6.57 6.61
C ARG A 156 18.99 6.30 7.95
N SER A 157 17.78 6.81 8.16
CA SER A 157 17.01 6.54 9.39
C SER A 157 16.69 5.04 9.56
N LEU A 158 16.36 4.35 8.47
CA LEU A 158 16.14 2.90 8.50
C LEU A 158 17.44 2.14 8.79
N GLN A 159 18.55 2.50 8.15
CA GLN A 159 19.86 1.87 8.37
C GLN A 159 20.34 2.02 9.81
N GLN A 160 20.06 3.15 10.47
CA GLN A 160 20.40 3.37 11.87
C GLN A 160 19.61 2.49 12.84
N ARG A 161 18.36 2.15 12.49
CA ARG A 161 17.47 1.33 13.32
C ARG A 161 17.52 -0.16 12.98
N CYS A 162 17.85 -0.49 11.75
CA CYS A 162 17.78 -1.84 11.22
C CYS A 162 18.94 -2.69 11.75
N PRO A 163 18.67 -3.86 12.37
CA PRO A 163 19.71 -4.80 12.75
C PRO A 163 20.56 -5.23 11.54
N ALA A 164 21.86 -5.44 11.76
CA ALA A 164 22.83 -5.76 10.70
C ALA A 164 22.38 -6.92 9.79
N ALA A 165 21.72 -7.94 10.36
CA ALA A 165 21.22 -9.11 9.64
C ALA A 165 20.16 -8.78 8.55
N TYR A 166 19.50 -7.64 8.63
CA TYR A 166 18.41 -7.25 7.71
C TYR A 166 18.76 -6.05 6.82
N GLN A 167 19.96 -5.48 6.95
CA GLN A 167 20.42 -4.32 6.17
C GLN A 167 20.35 -4.55 4.65
N SER A 168 20.60 -5.78 4.19
CA SER A 168 20.57 -6.13 2.76
C SER A 168 19.19 -6.00 2.10
N LYS A 169 18.11 -5.96 2.89
CA LYS A 169 16.73 -5.76 2.41
C LYS A 169 16.37 -4.31 2.15
N LEU A 170 17.21 -3.36 2.58
CA LEU A 170 16.96 -1.94 2.46
C LEU A 170 17.38 -1.44 1.07
N HIS A 171 16.49 -0.75 0.38
CA HIS A 171 16.73 -0.21 -0.95
C HIS A 171 16.30 1.25 -1.05
N LEU A 172 17.07 2.06 -1.79
CA LEU A 172 16.64 3.40 -2.21
C LEU A 172 15.81 3.28 -3.49
N PHE A 173 14.65 3.94 -3.52
CA PHE A 173 13.65 3.72 -4.55
C PHE A 173 14.09 4.13 -5.96
N LEU A 174 14.21 5.44 -6.23
CA LEU A 174 14.38 5.92 -7.62
C LEU A 174 15.72 5.53 -8.26
N PRO A 175 16.89 5.63 -7.59
CA PRO A 175 18.15 5.26 -8.22
C PRO A 175 18.21 3.79 -8.64
N LYS A 176 17.49 2.91 -7.92
CA LYS A 176 17.45 1.49 -8.23
C LYS A 176 16.41 1.15 -9.30
N TYR A 177 15.24 1.79 -9.27
CA TYR A 177 14.08 1.34 -10.06
C TYR A 177 13.61 2.32 -11.14
N ALA A 178 14.11 3.57 -11.14
CA ALA A 178 13.79 4.58 -12.14
C ALA A 178 15.00 5.50 -12.43
N SER A 179 16.19 4.91 -12.59
CA SER A 179 17.43 5.66 -12.82
C SER A 179 17.39 6.58 -14.05
N HIS A 180 16.59 6.23 -15.07
CA HIS A 180 16.37 7.05 -16.27
C HIS A 180 15.75 8.43 -15.98
N LEU A 181 15.10 8.61 -14.82
CA LEU A 181 14.58 9.91 -14.40
C LEU A 181 15.67 10.88 -13.92
N GLY A 182 16.89 10.38 -13.67
CA GLY A 182 18.00 11.21 -13.18
C GLY A 182 17.78 11.78 -11.78
N LEU A 183 16.83 11.23 -11.01
CA LEU A 183 16.51 11.68 -9.65
C LEU A 183 17.20 10.81 -8.61
N SER A 184 17.80 11.44 -7.62
CA SER A 184 18.41 10.73 -6.47
C SER A 184 17.37 10.32 -5.43
N ASP A 185 16.37 11.16 -5.21
CA ASP A 185 15.34 11.00 -4.17
C ASP A 185 13.95 11.31 -4.74
N THR A 186 12.91 10.74 -4.13
CA THR A 186 11.52 11.09 -4.46
C THR A 186 11.17 12.43 -3.82
N PRO A 187 10.83 13.48 -4.61
CA PRO A 187 10.49 14.80 -4.07
C PRO A 187 9.34 14.73 -3.07
N ASP A 188 9.42 15.48 -1.96
CA ASP A 188 8.38 15.45 -0.93
C ASP A 188 7.30 16.51 -1.20
N PRO A 189 6.11 16.10 -1.68
CA PRO A 189 5.09 17.06 -2.08
C PRO A 189 4.44 17.76 -0.88
N TYR A 190 4.65 17.27 0.35
CA TYR A 190 4.13 17.93 1.54
C TYR A 190 4.72 19.34 1.74
N TYR A 191 5.98 19.55 1.33
CA TYR A 191 6.64 20.86 1.40
C TYR A 191 6.73 21.55 0.04
N GLU A 192 6.85 20.78 -1.04
CA GLU A 192 7.13 21.30 -2.39
C GLU A 192 5.90 21.35 -3.30
N GLY A 193 4.80 20.69 -2.91
CA GLY A 193 3.63 20.50 -3.77
C GLY A 193 3.90 19.54 -4.93
N GLY A 194 3.10 19.65 -5.99
CA GLY A 194 3.30 18.84 -7.21
C GLY A 194 2.86 17.38 -7.10
N HIS A 195 1.85 17.08 -6.26
CA HIS A 195 1.32 15.72 -6.01
C HIS A 195 1.09 14.89 -7.28
N LEU A 196 0.56 15.50 -8.35
CA LEU A 196 0.38 14.82 -9.65
C LEU A 196 1.69 14.31 -10.24
N ARG A 197 2.70 15.19 -10.33
CA ARG A 197 4.03 14.85 -10.86
C ARG A 197 4.73 13.82 -9.96
N VAL A 198 4.62 13.99 -8.64
CA VAL A 198 5.21 13.03 -7.69
C VAL A 198 4.55 11.65 -7.84
N PHE A 199 3.24 11.59 -8.01
CA PHE A 199 2.57 10.33 -8.31
C PHE A 199 3.09 9.71 -9.61
N ASP A 200 3.27 10.49 -10.68
CA ASP A 200 3.82 9.98 -11.96
C ASP A 200 5.24 9.42 -11.81
N ILE A 201 6.08 10.08 -11.02
CA ILE A 201 7.43 9.61 -10.69
C ILE A 201 7.34 8.27 -9.93
N ILE A 202 6.45 8.20 -8.94
CA ILE A 202 6.26 6.98 -8.14
C ILE A 202 5.75 5.84 -9.02
N SER A 203 4.77 6.08 -9.89
CA SER A 203 4.25 5.03 -10.78
C SER A 203 5.34 4.47 -11.70
N GLN A 204 6.20 5.32 -12.26
CA GLN A 204 7.34 4.88 -13.09
C GLN A 204 8.35 4.06 -12.27
N GLY A 205 8.63 4.48 -11.04
CA GLY A 205 9.48 3.71 -10.12
C GLY A 205 8.89 2.35 -9.74
N ILE A 206 7.57 2.26 -9.55
CA ILE A 206 6.90 0.99 -9.27
C ILE A 206 6.92 0.07 -10.50
N ASP A 207 6.66 0.61 -11.69
CA ASP A 207 6.70 -0.18 -12.93
C ASP A 207 8.12 -0.73 -13.18
N GLY A 208 9.17 0.06 -12.91
CA GLY A 208 10.55 -0.39 -12.94
C GLY A 208 10.90 -1.40 -11.85
N LEU A 209 10.34 -1.26 -10.64
CA LEU A 209 10.48 -2.25 -9.56
C LEU A 209 9.89 -3.59 -9.99
N ILE A 210 8.66 -3.59 -10.51
CA ILE A 210 7.98 -4.81 -11.00
C ILE A 210 8.82 -5.51 -12.08
N ALA A 211 9.36 -4.75 -13.03
CA ALA A 211 10.20 -5.29 -14.10
C ALA A 211 11.51 -5.90 -13.56
N SER A 212 12.21 -5.18 -12.68
CA SER A 212 13.52 -5.59 -12.16
C SER A 212 13.46 -6.80 -11.22
N GLU A 213 12.46 -6.86 -10.34
CA GLU A 213 12.28 -7.96 -9.38
C GLU A 213 11.43 -9.11 -9.95
N LYS A 214 11.04 -9.02 -11.24
CA LYS A 214 10.24 -10.00 -11.99
C LYS A 214 8.92 -10.36 -11.29
N LEU A 215 8.23 -9.36 -10.74
CA LEU A 215 6.99 -9.49 -9.97
C LEU A 215 5.75 -9.64 -10.84
#